data_AF-A0A6I3MBA3-F1
#
_entry.id   AF-A0A6I3MBA3-F1
#
_cell.length_a   1.000
_cell.length_b   1.000
_cell.length_c   1.000
_cell.angle_alpha   90.00
_cell.angle_beta   90.00
_cell.angle_gamma   90.00
#
_symmetry.space_group_name_H-M   'P 1'
#
loop_
_entity.id
_entity.type
_entity.pdbx_description
1 polymer ?
#
loop_
_entity_poly.entity_id
_entity_poly.type
_entity_poly.pdbx_seq_one_letter_code
_entity_poly.pdbx_strand_id
1 'polypeptide(L)'
;MKSHNKKIVIIIIHFLSLSNSYAQNEINQLFFNLPLQSSRDTIYSSIKKYGFIEKHSNRNVSQNDQIIKTFYGSLDRKSSEKAILAVDSIKIQLSIGSTSSEIDKYYQNLLVVWSYYHFSDPRAAKLFYRDKKIEIDKITAAKQLYQKNFGDHTKTGVSDKFMDDQNERVSISFKRERPGYIVVVLEYERNEGEKKLKHEFMPKKELVFRKIDIKNVFLSNNVEQIPLTKKCAIKNDRSIECFKESIANHISYDVDFDSFYLTPERRRIAINFIITKNNEIINIKVSHPNKKLCEEVMNSINEINIIGPAINKGIKVDYLVDVQMSISNVN
;
A
#
# COMPACT_ATOMS: atom_id res chain seq x y z
N MET A 1 -32.73 21.38 37.61
CA MET A 1 -32.15 20.58 36.50
C MET A 1 -30.68 20.34 36.83
N LYS A 2 -30.18 19.16 37.22
CA LYS A 2 -29.51 18.24 36.26
C LYS A 2 -28.77 17.05 36.93
N SER A 3 -29.20 16.55 38.10
CA SER A 3 -28.65 15.26 38.63
C SER A 3 -29.22 14.07 37.86
N HIS A 4 -30.53 14.10 37.57
CA HIS A 4 -31.20 13.09 36.75
C HIS A 4 -30.64 13.02 35.31
N ASN A 5 -30.23 14.17 34.76
CA ASN A 5 -29.66 14.26 33.42
C ASN A 5 -28.30 13.57 33.28
N LYS A 6 -27.50 13.43 34.36
CA LYS A 6 -26.21 12.71 34.29
C LYS A 6 -26.39 11.20 34.14
N LYS A 7 -27.38 10.61 34.82
CA LYS A 7 -27.67 9.16 34.70
C LYS A 7 -28.18 8.81 33.31
N ILE A 8 -29.02 9.65 32.73
CA ILE A 8 -29.53 9.49 31.36
C ILE A 8 -28.39 9.58 30.34
N VAL A 9 -27.44 10.52 30.51
CA VAL A 9 -26.28 10.65 29.60
C VAL A 9 -25.37 9.42 29.65
N ILE A 10 -25.12 8.84 30.82
CA ILE A 10 -24.31 7.61 30.94
C ILE A 10 -25.00 6.41 30.28
N ILE A 11 -26.33 6.30 30.42
CA ILE A 11 -27.13 5.25 29.75
C ILE A 11 -27.13 5.45 28.23
N ILE A 12 -27.23 6.69 27.75
CA ILE A 12 -27.17 7.01 26.32
C ILE A 12 -25.78 6.72 25.74
N ILE A 13 -24.68 6.99 26.47
CA ILE A 13 -23.32 6.63 26.02
C ILE A 13 -23.13 5.12 26.02
N HIS A 14 -23.66 4.40 27.02
CA HIS A 14 -23.68 2.94 27.00
C HIS A 14 -24.51 2.39 25.83
N PHE A 15 -25.67 2.97 25.53
CA PHE A 15 -26.51 2.58 24.40
C PHE A 15 -25.89 2.93 23.04
N LEU A 16 -25.17 4.04 22.93
CA LEU A 16 -24.40 4.41 21.73
C LEU A 16 -23.18 3.49 21.54
N SER A 17 -22.54 3.00 22.62
CA SER A 17 -21.50 1.96 22.53
C SER A 17 -22.05 0.56 22.19
N LEU A 18 -23.29 0.28 22.60
CA LEU A 18 -24.01 -0.95 22.27
C LEU A 18 -24.57 -0.91 20.84
N SER A 19 -24.97 0.25 20.33
CA SER A 19 -25.55 0.42 18.98
C SER A 19 -24.50 0.55 17.87
N ASN A 20 -23.30 1.07 18.15
CA ASN A 20 -22.21 1.12 17.16
C ASN A 20 -21.53 -0.23 16.89
N SER A 21 -21.88 -1.28 17.65
CA SER A 21 -21.29 -2.63 17.50
C SER A 21 -22.30 -3.70 17.02
N TYR A 22 -23.59 -3.34 16.89
CA TYR A 22 -24.68 -4.27 16.58
C TYR A 22 -25.21 -4.25 15.14
N ALA A 23 -24.65 -3.42 14.27
CA ALA A 23 -24.63 -3.74 12.84
C ALA A 23 -23.45 -4.70 12.61
N GLN A 24 -23.56 -5.93 13.12
CA GLN A 24 -22.77 -7.02 12.58
C GLN A 24 -23.13 -7.08 11.10
N ASN A 25 -22.28 -6.50 10.26
CA ASN A 25 -22.38 -6.60 8.80
C ASN A 25 -22.69 -8.06 8.49
N GLU A 26 -23.78 -8.35 7.79
CA GLU A 26 -24.23 -9.73 7.52
C GLU A 26 -23.09 -10.56 6.88
N ILE A 27 -22.14 -9.89 6.22
CA ILE A 27 -20.89 -10.45 5.72
C ILE A 27 -20.04 -11.10 6.84
N ASN A 28 -19.96 -10.52 8.04
CA ASN A 28 -19.22 -11.10 9.17
C ASN A 28 -19.73 -12.53 9.48
N GLN A 29 -21.03 -12.79 9.33
CA GLN A 29 -21.61 -14.12 9.58
C GLN A 29 -21.08 -15.17 8.60
N LEU A 30 -20.70 -14.77 7.38
CA LEU A 30 -20.08 -15.66 6.39
C LEU A 30 -18.67 -16.11 6.81
N PHE A 31 -18.00 -15.31 7.64
CA PHE A 31 -16.62 -15.51 8.05
C PHE A 31 -16.53 -15.72 9.57
N PHE A 32 -17.26 -16.68 10.13
CA PHE A 32 -17.18 -17.03 11.57
C PHE A 32 -17.45 -15.84 12.51
N ASN A 33 -18.37 -14.94 12.14
CA ASN A 33 -18.63 -13.71 12.89
C ASN A 33 -17.35 -12.89 13.17
N LEU A 34 -16.36 -12.98 12.27
CA LEU A 34 -15.14 -12.19 12.42
C LEU A 34 -15.50 -10.71 12.30
N PRO A 35 -14.89 -9.84 13.12
CA PRO A 35 -15.16 -8.42 13.07
C PRO A 35 -14.41 -7.81 11.89
N LEU A 36 -14.84 -8.10 10.66
CA LEU A 36 -14.15 -7.74 9.41
C LEU A 36 -13.91 -6.22 9.29
N GLN A 37 -14.70 -5.43 10.03
CA GLN A 37 -14.55 -3.99 10.09
C GLN A 37 -13.47 -3.49 11.06
N SER A 38 -12.99 -4.34 11.97
CA SER A 38 -12.00 -3.97 12.97
C SER A 38 -10.57 -3.94 12.41
N SER A 39 -9.61 -3.55 13.25
CA SER A 39 -8.19 -3.64 12.92
C SER A 39 -7.77 -5.09 12.66
N ARG A 40 -6.71 -5.27 11.86
CA ARG A 40 -6.09 -6.59 11.62
C ARG A 40 -5.85 -7.38 12.91
N ASP A 41 -5.24 -6.74 13.92
CA ASP A 41 -4.85 -7.43 15.15
C ASP A 41 -6.09 -7.88 15.94
N THR A 42 -7.20 -7.13 15.82
CA THR A 42 -8.51 -7.51 16.37
C THR A 42 -9.12 -8.70 15.62
N ILE A 43 -9.08 -8.71 14.29
CA ILE A 43 -9.55 -9.83 13.46
C ILE A 43 -8.75 -11.09 13.83
N TYR A 44 -7.42 -10.96 13.89
CA TYR A 44 -6.51 -12.05 14.23
C TYR A 44 -6.78 -12.63 15.62
N SER A 45 -6.91 -11.76 16.63
CA SER A 45 -7.24 -12.17 18.00
C SER A 45 -8.61 -12.84 18.09
N SER A 46 -9.55 -12.45 17.22
CA SER A 46 -10.87 -13.08 17.14
C SER A 46 -10.82 -14.46 16.50
N ILE A 47 -10.00 -14.66 15.46
CA ILE A 47 -9.78 -15.97 14.84
C ILE A 47 -9.25 -16.98 15.87
N LYS A 48 -8.32 -16.58 16.74
CA LYS A 48 -7.76 -17.46 17.80
C LYS A 48 -8.83 -18.04 18.74
N LYS A 49 -9.93 -17.32 18.96
CA LYS A 49 -11.04 -17.79 19.82
C LYS A 49 -11.77 -19.01 19.26
N TYR A 50 -11.68 -19.26 17.96
CA TYR A 50 -12.31 -20.39 17.29
C TYR A 50 -11.45 -21.66 17.26
N GLY A 51 -10.43 -21.76 18.13
CA GLY A 51 -9.53 -22.92 18.14
C GLY A 51 -8.61 -22.95 16.91
N PHE A 52 -8.26 -21.77 16.40
CA PHE A 52 -7.36 -21.65 15.25
C PHE A 52 -5.93 -22.01 15.64
N ILE A 53 -5.42 -23.09 15.04
CA ILE A 53 -4.04 -23.52 15.20
C ILE A 53 -3.22 -22.77 14.16
N GLU A 54 -2.49 -21.75 14.62
CA GLU A 54 -1.54 -21.00 13.81
C GLU A 54 -0.45 -21.96 13.29
N LYS A 55 -0.38 -22.13 11.97
CA LYS A 55 0.74 -22.81 11.32
C LYS A 55 1.66 -21.72 10.82
N HIS A 56 2.78 -21.51 11.51
CA HIS A 56 3.80 -20.49 11.23
C HIS A 56 3.82 -19.98 9.77
N SER A 57 3.73 -18.67 9.60
CA SER A 57 4.36 -18.00 8.45
C SER A 57 4.55 -16.49 8.65
N ASN A 58 5.72 -16.08 9.13
CA ASN A 58 6.30 -14.80 8.70
C ASN A 58 6.85 -14.95 7.27
N ARG A 59 6.09 -15.55 6.35
CA ARG A 59 6.49 -15.58 4.94
C ARG A 59 6.02 -14.28 4.33
N ASN A 60 6.98 -13.39 4.09
CA ASN A 60 6.83 -12.32 3.13
C ASN A 60 6.77 -12.99 1.76
N VAL A 61 5.59 -13.06 1.15
CA VAL A 61 5.48 -13.47 -0.25
C VAL A 61 5.63 -12.22 -1.09
N SER A 62 6.74 -12.13 -1.85
CA SER A 62 6.91 -11.08 -2.86
C SER A 62 6.17 -11.49 -4.13
N GLN A 63 5.08 -10.82 -4.44
CA GLN A 63 4.43 -10.92 -5.75
C GLN A 63 4.40 -9.51 -6.34
N ASN A 64 5.09 -9.29 -7.46
CA ASN A 64 5.25 -7.97 -8.09
C ASN A 64 5.78 -6.90 -7.11
N ASP A 65 6.88 -7.19 -6.40
CA ASP A 65 7.53 -6.28 -5.42
C ASP A 65 6.69 -5.90 -4.18
N GLN A 66 5.54 -6.53 -3.97
CA GLN A 66 4.70 -6.29 -2.78
C GLN A 66 5.01 -7.28 -1.67
N ILE A 67 5.19 -6.80 -0.43
CA ILE A 67 5.35 -7.67 0.75
C ILE A 67 3.97 -8.01 1.29
N ILE A 68 3.49 -9.21 0.97
CA ILE A 68 2.24 -9.73 1.54
C ILE A 68 2.57 -10.49 2.81
N LYS A 69 2.09 -9.98 3.96
CA LYS A 69 2.08 -10.75 5.22
C LYS A 69 0.89 -11.68 5.21
N THR A 70 1.15 -12.96 5.09
CA THR A 70 0.10 -13.97 5.09
C THR A 70 0.08 -14.75 6.40
N PHE A 71 -1.08 -14.82 7.03
CA PHE A 71 -1.32 -15.69 8.18
C PHE A 71 -2.04 -16.94 7.73
N TYR A 72 -1.59 -18.11 8.19
CA TYR A 72 -2.21 -19.39 7.88
C TYR A 72 -2.50 -20.19 9.15
N GLY A 73 -3.60 -20.93 9.13
CA GLY A 73 -3.92 -21.88 10.18
C GLY A 73 -5.20 -22.65 9.87
N SER A 74 -5.52 -23.58 10.76
CA SER A 74 -6.66 -24.48 10.63
C SER A 74 -7.52 -24.47 11.90
N LEU A 75 -8.83 -24.59 11.76
CA LEU A 75 -9.74 -24.74 12.90
C LEU A 75 -9.67 -26.17 13.45
N ASP A 76 -9.63 -26.31 14.78
CA ASP A 76 -9.73 -27.62 15.44
C ASP A 76 -11.13 -28.22 15.22
N ARG A 77 -11.16 -29.51 14.86
CA ARG A 77 -12.36 -30.27 14.52
C ARG A 77 -13.34 -30.37 15.70
N LYS A 78 -12.83 -30.34 16.94
CA LYS A 78 -13.65 -30.39 18.17
C LYS A 78 -14.48 -29.12 18.38
N SER A 79 -13.97 -27.97 17.96
CA SER A 79 -14.70 -26.69 18.01
C SER A 79 -15.71 -26.51 16.87
N SER A 80 -15.59 -27.29 15.78
CA SER A 80 -16.45 -27.18 14.59
C SER A 80 -17.66 -28.11 14.57
N GLU A 81 -17.83 -28.99 15.57
CA GLU A 81 -18.88 -30.01 15.60
C GLU A 81 -20.32 -29.45 15.50
N LYS A 82 -20.53 -28.17 15.85
CA LYS A 82 -21.83 -27.50 15.66
C LYS A 82 -21.99 -26.74 14.35
N ALA A 83 -20.90 -26.43 13.63
CA ALA A 83 -20.96 -25.45 12.55
C ALA A 83 -21.23 -26.08 11.18
N ILE A 84 -20.56 -27.18 10.79
CA ILE A 84 -20.76 -27.76 9.46
C ILE A 84 -20.38 -29.25 9.46
N LEU A 85 -21.35 -30.15 9.62
CA LEU A 85 -21.14 -31.60 9.74
C LEU A 85 -20.41 -32.27 8.55
N ALA A 86 -20.25 -31.56 7.43
CA ALA A 86 -19.71 -32.12 6.20
C ALA A 86 -18.40 -31.49 5.72
N VAL A 87 -17.80 -30.57 6.48
CA VAL A 87 -16.50 -29.94 6.14
C VAL A 87 -15.37 -30.71 6.83
N ASP A 88 -14.37 -31.14 6.06
CA ASP A 88 -13.24 -31.89 6.60
C ASP A 88 -12.26 -30.99 7.35
N SER A 89 -12.00 -29.81 6.78
CA SER A 89 -11.12 -28.81 7.37
C SER A 89 -11.39 -27.43 6.82
N ILE A 90 -11.06 -26.43 7.62
CA ILE A 90 -11.19 -25.02 7.26
C ILE A 90 -9.82 -24.39 7.43
N LYS A 91 -9.36 -23.70 6.39
CA LYS A 91 -8.15 -22.89 6.40
C LYS A 91 -8.54 -21.44 6.24
N ILE A 92 -8.02 -20.56 7.10
CA ILE A 92 -8.21 -19.11 6.94
C ILE A 92 -6.87 -18.50 6.56
N GLN A 93 -6.92 -17.61 5.57
CA GLN A 93 -5.79 -16.82 5.13
C GLN A 93 -6.13 -15.34 5.27
N LEU A 94 -5.26 -14.61 5.94
CA LEU A 94 -5.34 -13.15 6.02
C LEU A 94 -4.13 -12.58 5.29
N SER A 95 -4.36 -11.76 4.27
CA SER A 95 -3.29 -11.01 3.60
C SER A 95 -3.55 -9.52 3.69
N ILE A 96 -2.46 -8.76 3.77
CA ILE A 96 -2.45 -7.35 3.43
C ILE A 96 -1.75 -7.24 2.07
N GLY A 97 -2.49 -6.76 1.08
CA GLY A 97 -1.94 -6.37 -0.21
C GLY A 97 -1.77 -4.85 -0.26
N SER A 98 -0.88 -4.38 -1.11
CA SER A 98 -0.73 -2.96 -1.39
C SER A 98 -0.80 -2.78 -2.89
N THR A 99 -1.93 -2.34 -3.44
CA THR A 99 -1.99 -2.06 -4.88
C THR A 99 -1.22 -0.77 -5.14
N SER A 100 -0.12 -0.84 -5.88
CA SER A 100 0.60 0.34 -6.36
C SER A 100 -0.03 0.81 -7.66
N SER A 101 -0.55 2.03 -7.68
CA SER A 101 -0.68 2.79 -8.94
C SER A 101 0.71 3.35 -9.24
N GLU A 102 1.34 2.91 -10.34
CA GLU A 102 2.63 3.47 -10.81
C GLU A 102 2.54 4.98 -11.06
N ILE A 103 1.33 5.50 -11.27
CA ILE A 103 1.09 6.89 -11.65
C ILE A 103 1.11 7.80 -10.41
N ASP A 104 0.61 7.34 -9.26
CA ASP A 104 0.34 8.25 -8.13
C ASP A 104 1.20 8.02 -6.89
N LYS A 105 2.07 7.00 -6.85
CA LYS A 105 2.89 6.64 -5.68
C LYS A 105 2.08 6.43 -4.37
N TYR A 106 0.78 6.16 -4.45
CA TYR A 106 -0.05 5.77 -3.31
C TYR A 106 -0.19 4.25 -3.26
N TYR A 107 -0.17 3.70 -2.05
CA TYR A 107 -0.65 2.35 -1.80
C TYR A 107 -2.05 2.41 -1.19
N GLN A 108 -2.98 1.67 -1.79
CA GLN A 108 -4.20 1.30 -1.10
C GLN A 108 -3.89 0.09 -0.24
N ASN A 109 -4.09 0.20 1.08
CA ASN A 109 -3.98 -0.95 1.96
C ASN A 109 -5.20 -1.84 1.71
N LEU A 110 -4.98 -3.05 1.24
CA LEU A 110 -6.05 -3.98 0.97
C LEU A 110 -6.04 -5.07 2.03
N LEU A 111 -7.11 -5.15 2.82
CA LEU A 111 -7.35 -6.30 3.68
C LEU A 111 -8.04 -7.38 2.85
N VAL A 112 -7.42 -8.55 2.73
CA VAL A 112 -8.04 -9.71 2.08
C VAL A 112 -8.11 -10.88 3.06
N VAL A 113 -9.31 -11.40 3.23
CA VAL A 113 -9.63 -12.56 4.07
C VAL A 113 -10.12 -13.69 3.17
N TRP A 114 -9.40 -14.80 3.11
CA TRP A 114 -9.90 -16.03 2.50
C TRP A 114 -10.24 -17.07 3.54
N SER A 115 -11.38 -17.74 3.36
CA SER A 115 -11.76 -18.94 4.08
C SER A 115 -11.91 -20.08 3.08
N TYR A 116 -11.02 -21.07 3.19
CA TYR A 116 -11.01 -22.29 2.38
C TYR A 116 -11.70 -23.42 3.15
N TYR A 117 -12.78 -23.93 2.59
CA TYR A 117 -13.56 -25.04 3.13
C TYR A 117 -13.28 -26.28 2.29
N HIS A 118 -12.69 -27.29 2.90
CA HIS A 118 -12.30 -28.51 2.22
C HIS A 118 -13.31 -29.64 2.43
N PHE A 119 -13.59 -30.37 1.35
CA PHE A 119 -14.59 -31.44 1.31
C PHE A 119 -14.07 -32.67 0.54
N SER A 120 -14.24 -33.84 1.15
CA SER A 120 -14.05 -35.15 0.53
C SER A 120 -15.31 -35.65 -0.16
N ASP A 121 -16.49 -35.14 0.24
CA ASP A 121 -17.77 -35.41 -0.43
C ASP A 121 -18.14 -34.28 -1.40
N PRO A 122 -18.14 -34.54 -2.72
CA PRO A 122 -18.57 -33.57 -3.72
C PRO A 122 -20.02 -33.08 -3.58
N ARG A 123 -20.92 -33.91 -3.03
CA ARG A 123 -22.33 -33.52 -2.86
C ARG A 123 -22.45 -32.49 -1.73
N ALA A 124 -21.83 -32.76 -0.58
CA ALA A 124 -21.72 -31.80 0.51
C ALA A 124 -21.13 -30.46 0.05
N ALA A 125 -20.03 -30.49 -0.70
CA ALA A 125 -19.39 -29.27 -1.19
C ALA A 125 -20.32 -28.43 -2.09
N LYS A 126 -21.08 -29.08 -2.97
CA LYS A 126 -22.05 -28.40 -3.86
C LYS A 126 -23.21 -27.78 -3.09
N LEU A 127 -23.74 -28.50 -2.10
CA LEU A 127 -24.80 -27.98 -1.22
C LEU A 127 -24.30 -26.76 -0.44
N PHE A 128 -23.13 -26.89 0.18
CA PHE A 128 -22.50 -25.78 0.90
C PHE A 128 -22.29 -24.55 0.00
N TYR A 129 -21.74 -24.73 -1.20
CA TYR A 129 -21.57 -23.64 -2.16
C TYR A 129 -22.88 -22.96 -2.51
N ARG A 130 -23.92 -23.75 -2.83
CA ARG A 130 -25.24 -23.21 -3.20
C ARG A 130 -25.83 -22.40 -2.05
N ASP A 131 -25.78 -22.93 -0.84
CA ASP A 131 -26.39 -22.28 0.32
C ASP A 131 -25.64 -20.99 0.68
N LYS A 132 -24.29 -20.99 0.63
CA LYS A 132 -23.48 -19.77 0.80
C LYS A 132 -23.63 -18.76 -0.33
N LYS A 133 -23.79 -19.22 -1.57
CA LYS A 133 -24.12 -18.33 -2.68
C LYS A 133 -25.45 -17.62 -2.45
N ILE A 134 -26.49 -18.33 -2.00
CA ILE A 134 -27.78 -17.72 -1.66
C ILE A 134 -27.65 -16.68 -0.53
N GLU A 135 -26.83 -16.97 0.50
CA GLU A 135 -26.55 -15.99 1.57
C GLU A 135 -25.86 -14.74 1.02
N ILE A 136 -24.81 -14.90 0.20
CA ILE A 136 -24.10 -13.77 -0.44
C ILE A 136 -25.05 -12.99 -1.36
N ASP A 137 -25.85 -13.68 -2.17
CA ASP A 137 -26.83 -13.08 -3.08
C ASP A 137 -27.85 -12.25 -2.29
N LYS A 138 -28.30 -12.69 -1.11
CA LYS A 138 -29.20 -11.90 -0.25
C LYS A 138 -28.54 -10.62 0.27
N ILE A 139 -27.32 -10.75 0.81
CA ILE A 139 -26.55 -9.63 1.36
C ILE A 139 -26.26 -8.60 0.27
N THR A 140 -25.94 -9.06 -0.93
CA THR A 140 -25.57 -8.22 -2.07
C THR A 140 -26.79 -7.67 -2.80
N ALA A 141 -27.89 -8.42 -2.94
CA ALA A 141 -29.13 -7.91 -3.54
C ALA A 141 -29.76 -6.78 -2.71
N ALA A 142 -29.61 -6.81 -1.37
CA ALA A 142 -29.99 -5.70 -0.50
C ALA A 142 -29.20 -4.42 -0.81
N LYS A 143 -27.98 -4.56 -1.37
CA LYS A 143 -27.10 -3.45 -1.76
C LYS A 143 -27.24 -3.06 -3.25
N GLN A 144 -27.51 -4.04 -4.14
CA GLN A 144 -27.60 -3.89 -5.61
C GLN A 144 -28.89 -3.23 -6.14
N LEU A 145 -29.71 -2.58 -5.32
CA LEU A 145 -30.68 -1.60 -5.84
C LEU A 145 -29.99 -0.43 -6.55
N TYR A 146 -28.67 -0.28 -6.40
CA TYR A 146 -27.83 0.61 -7.17
C TYR A 146 -26.80 -0.18 -7.99
N GLN A 147 -26.92 -0.06 -9.31
CA GLN A 147 -26.00 -0.51 -10.37
C GLN A 147 -25.98 -2.00 -10.77
N LYS A 148 -26.23 -2.20 -12.08
CA LYS A 148 -26.15 -3.47 -12.81
C LYS A 148 -25.18 -3.30 -13.97
N ASN A 149 -24.20 -4.20 -14.09
CA ASN A 149 -23.81 -4.96 -15.29
C ASN A 149 -22.34 -5.42 -15.22
N PHE A 150 -22.07 -6.71 -15.42
CA PHE A 150 -21.47 -7.32 -16.63
C PHE A 150 -21.11 -8.80 -16.37
N GLY A 151 -21.17 -9.61 -17.44
CA GLY A 151 -21.05 -11.07 -17.43
C GLY A 151 -19.62 -11.60 -17.59
N ASP A 152 -19.47 -12.92 -17.43
CA ASP A 152 -18.17 -13.59 -17.53
C ASP A 152 -18.25 -14.97 -18.20
N HIS A 153 -17.21 -15.32 -18.95
CA HIS A 153 -16.97 -16.60 -19.59
C HIS A 153 -15.48 -16.98 -19.45
N THR A 154 -15.15 -18.02 -18.67
CA THR A 154 -14.24 -19.14 -19.04
C THR A 154 -13.94 -20.11 -17.85
N LYS A 155 -13.62 -21.37 -18.19
CA LYS A 155 -13.52 -22.62 -17.36
C LYS A 155 -12.27 -22.61 -16.44
N THR A 156 -12.29 -23.04 -15.17
CA THR A 156 -12.45 -24.43 -14.64
C THR A 156 -12.98 -24.44 -13.19
N GLY A 157 -13.66 -23.38 -12.80
CA GLY A 157 -14.40 -23.25 -11.54
C GLY A 157 -15.49 -22.21 -11.72
N VAL A 158 -16.54 -22.25 -10.92
CA VAL A 158 -17.53 -21.17 -10.88
C VAL A 158 -17.04 -20.16 -9.84
N SER A 159 -16.95 -18.89 -10.23
CA SER A 159 -16.62 -17.78 -9.33
C SER A 159 -17.66 -16.69 -9.53
N ASP A 160 -18.28 -16.27 -8.44
CA ASP A 160 -19.21 -15.15 -8.43
C ASP A 160 -18.54 -13.99 -7.68
N LYS A 161 -18.51 -12.79 -8.28
CA LYS A 161 -17.87 -11.59 -7.71
C LYS A 161 -18.93 -10.50 -7.48
N PHE A 162 -18.87 -9.85 -6.34
CA PHE A 162 -19.80 -8.78 -5.96
C PHE A 162 -19.03 -7.58 -5.44
N MET A 163 -19.33 -6.38 -5.95
CA MET A 163 -18.76 -5.11 -5.47
C MET A 163 -19.84 -4.27 -4.79
N ASP A 164 -19.47 -3.60 -3.70
CA ASP A 164 -20.27 -2.60 -2.99
C ASP A 164 -19.65 -1.19 -3.18
N ASP A 165 -20.47 -0.14 -3.01
CA ASP A 165 -20.10 1.27 -3.13
C ASP A 165 -19.00 1.69 -2.14
N GLN A 166 -18.75 0.88 -1.10
CA GLN A 166 -17.73 1.12 -0.07
C GLN A 166 -16.36 0.52 -0.38
N ASN A 167 -16.10 0.12 -1.64
CA ASN A 167 -14.88 -0.62 -2.05
C ASN A 167 -14.69 -1.93 -1.28
N GLU A 168 -15.80 -2.53 -0.83
CA GLU A 168 -15.82 -3.87 -0.28
C GLU A 168 -16.22 -4.87 -1.35
N ARG A 169 -15.57 -6.03 -1.33
CA ARG A 169 -15.82 -7.08 -2.29
C ARG A 169 -15.89 -8.42 -1.60
N VAL A 170 -16.99 -9.14 -1.85
CA VAL A 170 -17.17 -10.52 -1.41
C VAL A 170 -17.20 -11.39 -2.66
N SER A 171 -16.53 -12.53 -2.63
CA SER A 171 -16.66 -13.53 -3.67
C SER A 171 -16.64 -14.95 -3.12
N ILE A 172 -17.28 -15.85 -3.86
CA ILE A 172 -17.27 -17.28 -3.58
C ILE A 172 -16.78 -18.01 -4.83
N SER A 173 -15.96 -19.03 -4.64
CA SER A 173 -15.52 -19.91 -5.73
C SER A 173 -15.56 -21.38 -5.35
N PHE A 174 -15.88 -22.21 -6.35
CA PHE A 174 -15.90 -23.66 -6.25
C PHE A 174 -14.75 -24.25 -7.08
N LYS A 175 -13.80 -24.91 -6.43
CA LYS A 175 -12.58 -25.43 -7.07
C LYS A 175 -12.37 -26.91 -6.77
N ARG A 176 -11.94 -27.68 -7.77
CA ARG A 176 -11.46 -29.06 -7.58
C ARG A 176 -9.94 -29.00 -7.41
N GLU A 177 -9.43 -29.40 -6.26
CA GLU A 177 -7.98 -29.36 -5.96
C GLU A 177 -7.27 -30.64 -6.43
N ARG A 178 -7.92 -31.80 -6.22
CA ARG A 178 -7.47 -33.12 -6.71
C ARG A 178 -8.67 -34.06 -6.89
N PRO A 179 -8.53 -35.23 -7.55
CA PRO A 179 -9.64 -36.18 -7.70
C PRO A 179 -10.27 -36.52 -6.34
N GLY A 180 -11.59 -36.31 -6.23
CA GLY A 180 -12.34 -36.56 -4.99
C GLY A 180 -12.20 -35.49 -3.89
N TYR A 181 -11.50 -34.39 -4.14
CA TYR A 181 -11.31 -33.32 -3.14
C TYR A 181 -11.68 -31.96 -3.71
N ILE A 182 -12.63 -31.30 -3.04
CA ILE A 182 -13.19 -30.02 -3.46
C ILE A 182 -12.93 -28.97 -2.39
N VAL A 183 -12.65 -27.76 -2.86
CA VAL A 183 -12.44 -26.59 -2.02
C VAL A 183 -13.45 -25.52 -2.42
N VAL A 184 -14.22 -25.05 -1.45
CA VAL A 184 -15.02 -23.84 -1.58
C VAL A 184 -14.26 -22.71 -0.92
N VAL A 185 -14.04 -21.61 -1.64
CA VAL A 185 -13.30 -20.45 -1.14
C VAL A 185 -14.26 -19.28 -1.01
N LEU A 186 -14.37 -18.73 0.20
CA LEU A 186 -14.96 -17.43 0.45
C LEU A 186 -13.83 -16.40 0.52
N GLU A 187 -13.98 -15.29 -0.16
CA GLU A 187 -13.03 -14.18 -0.19
C GLU A 187 -13.77 -12.89 0.19
N TYR A 188 -13.19 -12.15 1.14
CA TYR A 188 -13.60 -10.80 1.49
C TYR A 188 -12.42 -9.86 1.31
N GLU A 189 -12.67 -8.75 0.63
CA GLU A 189 -11.69 -7.73 0.30
C GLU A 189 -12.25 -6.37 0.74
N ARG A 190 -11.44 -5.59 1.46
CA ARG A 190 -11.79 -4.23 1.88
C ARG A 190 -10.58 -3.31 1.74
N ASN A 191 -10.82 -2.13 1.16
CA ASN A 191 -9.84 -1.06 1.16
C ASN A 191 -9.76 -0.41 2.57
N GLU A 192 -8.59 -0.49 3.22
CA GLU A 192 -8.31 0.15 4.51
C GLU A 192 -7.81 1.60 4.38
N GLY A 193 -7.92 2.17 3.18
CA GLY A 193 -7.57 3.54 2.85
C GLY A 193 -6.16 3.68 2.26
N GLU A 194 -5.93 4.87 1.69
CA GLU A 194 -4.64 5.29 1.16
C GLU A 194 -3.71 5.67 2.30
N LYS A 195 -2.56 5.00 2.40
CA LYS A 195 -1.44 5.52 3.19
C LYS A 195 -0.38 6.02 2.22
N LYS A 196 -0.10 7.31 2.28
CA LYS A 196 1.07 7.90 1.64
C LYS A 196 2.29 7.15 2.15
N LEU A 197 3.12 6.62 1.25
CA LEU A 197 4.36 5.97 1.62
C LEU A 197 5.16 6.89 2.54
N LYS A 198 5.48 6.42 3.74
CA LYS A 198 6.76 6.82 4.31
C LYS A 198 7.82 6.10 3.49
N HIS A 199 8.87 6.83 3.10
CA HIS A 199 10.05 6.39 2.32
C HIS A 199 10.83 5.17 2.90
N GLU A 200 10.26 4.43 3.84
CA GLU A 200 10.88 3.31 4.54
C GLU A 200 10.85 2.00 3.74
N PHE A 201 10.02 1.89 2.68
CA PHE A 201 9.80 0.63 1.96
C PHE A 201 10.38 0.55 0.55
N MET A 202 10.89 1.64 -0.03
CA MET A 202 11.70 1.56 -1.25
C MET A 202 13.16 1.31 -0.85
N PRO A 203 13.86 0.34 -1.47
CA PRO A 203 15.29 0.16 -1.22
C PRO A 203 16.00 1.46 -1.57
N LYS A 204 16.47 2.18 -0.55
CA LYS A 204 17.19 3.44 -0.73
C LYS A 204 18.40 3.16 -1.60
N LYS A 205 18.49 3.86 -2.73
CA LYS A 205 19.68 3.82 -3.57
C LYS A 205 20.88 4.22 -2.70
N GLU A 206 21.92 3.40 -2.70
CA GLU A 206 23.11 3.69 -1.91
C GLU A 206 23.77 5.00 -2.38
N LEU A 207 24.26 5.78 -1.42
CA LEU A 207 25.01 7.00 -1.72
C LEU A 207 26.39 6.61 -2.26
N VAL A 208 26.66 6.96 -3.51
CA VAL A 208 27.90 6.60 -4.18
C VAL A 208 28.92 7.74 -4.07
N PHE A 209 30.07 7.44 -3.45
CA PHE A 209 31.22 8.34 -3.37
C PHE A 209 32.35 7.82 -4.25
N ARG A 210 32.83 8.63 -5.20
CA ARG A 210 33.93 8.28 -6.12
C ARG A 210 34.97 9.41 -6.16
N LYS A 211 36.24 9.05 -6.30
CA LYS A 211 37.31 10.01 -6.60
C LYS A 211 37.15 10.46 -8.06
N ILE A 212 37.02 11.77 -8.29
CA ILE A 212 36.83 12.35 -9.61
C ILE A 212 37.98 13.32 -9.89
N ASP A 213 38.47 13.31 -11.13
CA ASP A 213 39.40 14.32 -11.59
C ASP A 213 38.64 15.64 -11.83
N ILE A 214 38.80 16.59 -10.91
CA ILE A 214 38.12 17.89 -10.93
C ILE A 214 38.39 18.65 -12.24
N LYS A 215 39.52 18.38 -12.92
CA LYS A 215 39.84 19.01 -14.21
C LYS A 215 38.85 18.64 -15.32
N ASN A 216 38.15 17.52 -15.18
CA ASN A 216 37.19 17.01 -16.16
C ASN A 216 35.72 17.22 -15.75
N VAL A 217 35.49 18.06 -14.75
CA VAL A 217 34.14 18.38 -14.26
C VAL A 217 33.75 19.76 -14.73
N PHE A 218 32.58 19.86 -15.36
CA PHE A 218 32.09 21.08 -15.97
C PHE A 218 31.00 21.76 -15.14
N LEU A 219 30.91 23.08 -15.27
CA LEU A 219 29.90 23.93 -14.65
C LEU A 219 28.93 24.45 -15.72
N SER A 220 27.80 25.05 -15.29
CA SER A 220 26.78 25.63 -16.18
C SER A 220 27.35 26.55 -17.26
N ASN A 221 28.40 27.30 -16.94
CA ASN A 221 28.97 28.32 -17.83
C ASN A 221 29.93 27.73 -18.88
N ASN A 222 30.27 26.45 -18.76
CA ASN A 222 31.31 25.78 -19.55
C ASN A 222 30.77 24.57 -20.34
N VAL A 223 29.45 24.49 -20.52
CA VAL A 223 28.77 23.43 -21.28
C VAL A 223 27.85 24.04 -22.32
N GLU A 224 27.67 23.34 -23.43
CA GLU A 224 26.70 23.70 -24.46
C GLU A 224 25.28 23.31 -24.04
N GLN A 225 25.16 22.19 -23.31
CA GLN A 225 23.90 21.71 -22.77
C GLN A 225 24.11 21.17 -21.36
N ILE A 226 23.24 21.57 -20.44
CA ILE A 226 23.21 21.07 -19.06
C ILE A 226 22.51 19.71 -18.99
N PRO A 227 22.63 18.97 -17.88
CA PRO A 227 21.88 17.73 -17.69
C PRO A 227 20.37 17.95 -17.75
N LEU A 228 19.67 16.97 -18.31
CA LEU A 228 18.21 17.03 -18.51
C LEU A 228 17.52 16.13 -17.49
N THR A 229 16.61 16.71 -16.71
CA THR A 229 15.70 15.96 -15.83
C THR A 229 14.43 15.57 -16.58
N LYS A 230 13.75 14.50 -16.13
CA LYS A 230 12.46 14.07 -16.72
C LYS A 230 11.43 15.22 -16.81
N LYS A 231 11.33 16.04 -15.75
CA LYS A 231 10.39 17.18 -15.69
C LYS A 231 10.69 18.22 -16.77
N CYS A 232 11.96 18.54 -16.99
CA CYS A 232 12.37 19.52 -17.98
C CYS A 232 12.19 19.01 -19.41
N ALA A 233 12.43 17.71 -19.68
CA ALA A 233 12.13 17.13 -20.99
C ALA A 233 10.63 17.16 -21.33
N ILE A 234 9.74 16.90 -20.37
CA ILE A 234 8.28 16.98 -20.59
C ILE A 234 7.88 18.40 -21.01
N LYS A 235 8.51 19.42 -20.42
CA LYS A 235 8.31 20.83 -20.79
C LYS A 235 9.05 21.26 -22.06
N ASN A 236 9.88 20.39 -22.63
CA ASN A 236 10.84 20.71 -23.69
C ASN A 236 11.72 21.93 -23.35
N ASP A 237 12.08 22.10 -22.08
CA ASP A 237 12.85 23.21 -21.57
C ASP A 237 14.26 22.73 -21.18
N ARG A 238 15.29 23.32 -21.78
CA ARG A 238 16.71 22.96 -21.52
C ARG A 238 17.45 24.05 -20.74
N SER A 239 16.73 25.01 -20.19
CA SER A 239 17.30 26.12 -19.41
C SER A 239 17.85 25.65 -18.06
N ILE A 240 18.86 26.37 -17.57
CA ILE A 240 19.41 26.16 -16.23
C ILE A 240 18.38 26.47 -15.14
N GLU A 241 17.47 27.39 -15.42
CA GLU A 241 16.32 27.74 -14.59
C GLU A 241 15.41 26.51 -14.40
N CYS A 242 14.98 25.86 -15.49
CA CYS A 242 14.16 24.65 -15.38
C CYS A 242 14.89 23.55 -14.59
N PHE A 243 16.18 23.34 -14.86
CA PHE A 243 16.96 22.32 -14.17
C PHE A 243 17.02 22.58 -12.65
N LYS A 244 17.34 23.81 -12.24
CA LYS A 244 17.36 24.21 -10.82
C LYS A 244 15.98 24.11 -10.17
N GLU A 245 14.94 24.55 -10.88
CA GLU A 245 13.55 24.46 -10.41
C GLU A 245 13.11 23.00 -10.25
N SER A 246 13.52 22.11 -11.16
CA SER A 246 13.23 20.68 -11.11
C SER A 246 13.84 20.03 -9.87
N ILE A 247 15.11 20.33 -9.56
CA ILE A 247 15.78 19.85 -8.34
C ILE A 247 15.07 20.38 -7.10
N ALA A 248 14.84 21.70 -7.03
CA ALA A 248 14.21 22.32 -5.87
C ALA A 248 12.80 21.75 -5.60
N ASN A 249 11.99 21.60 -6.66
CA ASN A 249 10.65 21.01 -6.55
C ASN A 249 10.68 19.54 -6.12
N HIS A 250 11.65 18.76 -6.61
CA HIS A 250 11.79 17.36 -6.19
C HIS A 250 12.05 17.28 -4.68
N ILE A 251 13.02 18.05 -4.19
CA ILE A 251 13.36 18.09 -2.77
C ILE A 251 12.17 18.61 -1.93
N SER A 252 11.51 19.68 -2.36
CA SER A 252 10.33 20.24 -1.67
C SER A 252 9.13 19.29 -1.60
N TYR A 253 8.96 18.42 -2.58
CA TYR A 253 7.90 17.42 -2.55
C TYR A 253 8.25 16.23 -1.65
N ASP A 254 9.53 15.91 -1.57
CA ASP A 254 10.03 14.68 -0.97
C ASP A 254 10.36 14.82 0.52
N VAL A 255 10.87 15.98 0.93
CA VAL A 255 11.32 16.27 2.29
C VAL A 255 10.24 17.03 3.06
N ASP A 256 9.84 16.50 4.22
CA ASP A 256 8.93 17.16 5.16
C ASP A 256 9.67 18.24 5.96
N PHE A 257 9.86 19.40 5.34
CA PHE A 257 10.56 20.54 5.93
C PHE A 257 9.92 21.07 7.22
N ASP A 258 8.61 20.92 7.39
CA ASP A 258 7.88 21.41 8.57
C ASP A 258 8.25 20.63 9.83
N SER A 259 8.59 19.34 9.68
CA SER A 259 9.06 18.48 10.78
C SER A 259 10.37 18.95 11.43
N PHE A 260 11.09 19.89 10.80
CA PHE A 260 12.38 20.39 11.25
C PHE A 260 12.32 21.73 12.00
N TYR A 261 11.15 22.37 12.10
CA TYR A 261 10.93 23.62 12.83
C TYR A 261 11.98 24.72 12.53
N LEU A 262 12.24 24.97 11.25
CA LEU A 262 13.32 25.86 10.81
C LEU A 262 12.96 27.34 11.02
N THR A 263 13.87 28.09 11.64
CA THR A 263 13.78 29.56 11.71
C THR A 263 13.97 30.18 10.31
N PRO A 264 13.46 31.39 10.03
CA PRO A 264 13.60 32.04 8.72
C PRO A 264 15.04 32.10 8.20
N GLU A 265 16.01 32.35 9.08
CA GLU A 265 17.44 32.42 8.75
C GLU A 265 18.05 31.05 8.38
N ARG A 266 17.44 29.95 8.85
CA ARG A 266 17.87 28.56 8.62
C ARG A 266 17.08 27.87 7.50
N ARG A 267 16.52 28.64 6.58
CA ARG A 267 15.80 28.09 5.42
C ARG A 267 16.69 27.93 4.19
N ARG A 268 17.98 28.28 4.26
CA ARG A 268 18.91 28.21 3.14
C ARG A 268 19.72 26.93 3.20
N ILE A 269 19.74 26.19 2.12
CA ILE A 269 20.51 24.96 1.97
C ILE A 269 21.43 25.11 0.77
N ALA A 270 22.72 24.80 0.95
CA ALA A 270 23.67 24.71 -0.14
C ALA A 270 23.88 23.24 -0.53
N ILE A 271 23.73 22.96 -1.82
CA ILE A 271 23.69 21.62 -2.38
C ILE A 271 24.76 21.52 -3.46
N ASN A 272 25.60 20.50 -3.35
CA ASN A 272 26.65 20.20 -4.31
C ASN A 272 26.64 18.71 -4.67
N PHE A 273 26.62 18.36 -5.95
CA PHE A 273 26.75 16.96 -6.39
C PHE A 273 27.22 16.89 -7.84
N ILE A 274 27.59 15.69 -8.30
CA ILE A 274 28.08 15.48 -9.65
C ILE A 274 27.12 14.56 -10.41
N ILE A 275 26.70 15.00 -11.59
CA ILE A 275 26.01 14.17 -12.57
C ILE A 275 27.05 13.68 -13.55
N THR A 276 27.23 12.37 -13.61
CA THR A 276 28.20 11.76 -14.54
C THR A 276 27.68 11.77 -15.97
N LYS A 277 28.58 11.58 -16.94
CA LYS A 277 28.25 11.33 -18.36
C LYS A 277 27.31 10.13 -18.59
N ASN A 278 27.15 9.26 -17.58
CA ASN A 278 26.26 8.09 -17.58
C ASN A 278 24.92 8.36 -16.87
N ASN A 279 24.60 9.61 -16.56
CA ASN A 279 23.39 10.04 -15.84
C ASN A 279 23.31 9.57 -14.37
N GLU A 280 24.42 9.13 -13.78
CA GLU A 280 24.48 8.79 -12.36
C GLU A 280 24.76 10.03 -11.51
N ILE A 281 24.04 10.20 -10.40
CA ILE A 281 24.33 11.19 -9.37
C ILE A 281 25.31 10.58 -8.36
N ILE A 282 26.41 11.27 -8.10
CA ILE A 282 27.45 10.86 -7.16
C ILE A 282 27.96 12.04 -6.34
N ASN A 283 28.68 11.76 -5.25
CA ASN A 283 29.34 12.75 -4.41
C ASN A 283 28.40 13.86 -3.89
N ILE A 284 27.19 13.48 -3.48
CA ILE A 284 26.21 14.42 -2.93
C ILE A 284 26.73 15.01 -1.61
N LYS A 285 26.68 16.33 -1.51
CA LYS A 285 27.05 17.12 -0.34
C LYS A 285 25.97 18.16 -0.09
N VAL A 286 25.43 18.16 1.11
CA VAL A 286 24.44 19.14 1.56
C VAL A 286 25.00 19.85 2.78
N SER A 287 25.02 21.18 2.76
CA SER A 287 25.53 22.01 3.85
C SER A 287 24.38 22.75 4.53
N HIS A 288 24.12 22.39 5.78
CA HIS A 288 23.12 23.01 6.64
C HIS A 288 23.43 22.72 8.14
N PRO A 289 23.06 23.59 9.11
CA PRO A 289 23.30 23.31 10.53
C PRO A 289 22.58 22.07 11.08
N ASN A 290 21.44 21.70 10.50
CA ASN A 290 20.68 20.51 10.87
C ASN A 290 21.14 19.29 10.05
N LYS A 291 21.88 18.37 10.68
CA LYS A 291 22.42 17.16 10.03
C LYS A 291 21.35 16.19 9.53
N LYS A 292 20.26 16.03 10.29
CA LYS A 292 19.15 15.15 9.89
C LYS A 292 18.49 15.67 8.60
N LEU A 293 18.36 16.99 8.48
CA LEU A 293 17.89 17.60 7.24
C LEU A 293 18.85 17.35 6.07
N CYS A 294 20.16 17.44 6.30
CA CYS A 294 21.15 17.10 5.27
C CYS A 294 20.96 15.68 4.76
N GLU A 295 20.76 14.70 5.66
CA GLU A 295 20.54 13.30 5.28
C GLU A 295 19.27 13.10 4.45
N GLU A 296 18.15 13.71 4.83
CA GLU A 296 16.90 13.62 4.08
C GLU A 296 17.03 14.26 2.69
N VAL A 297 17.64 15.44 2.59
CA VAL A 297 17.90 16.10 1.31
C VAL A 297 18.88 15.31 0.44
N MET A 298 19.91 14.70 1.03
CA MET A 298 20.86 13.84 0.30
C MET A 298 20.17 12.62 -0.31
N ASN A 299 19.27 11.97 0.45
CA ASN A 299 18.49 10.84 -0.05
C ASN A 299 17.57 11.28 -1.19
N SER A 300 16.86 12.40 -1.02
CA SER A 300 16.00 12.98 -2.05
C SER A 300 16.75 13.25 -3.36
N ILE A 301 17.93 13.87 -3.29
CA ILE A 301 18.75 14.14 -4.47
C ILE A 301 19.16 12.84 -5.18
N ASN A 302 19.44 11.77 -4.44
CA ASN A 302 19.89 10.50 -5.03
C ASN A 302 18.80 9.81 -5.87
N GLU A 303 17.53 10.16 -5.64
CA GLU A 303 16.36 9.63 -6.35
C GLU A 303 16.00 10.44 -7.61
N ILE A 304 16.65 11.58 -7.84
CA ILE A 304 16.40 12.40 -9.04
C ILE A 304 16.75 11.62 -10.31
N ASN A 305 15.76 11.50 -11.20
CA ASN A 305 15.93 10.84 -12.49
C ASN A 305 16.51 11.80 -13.54
N ILE A 306 17.80 11.61 -13.83
CA ILE A 306 18.51 12.26 -14.93
C ILE A 306 18.36 11.42 -16.20
N ILE A 307 17.79 12.02 -17.23
CA ILE A 307 17.54 11.34 -18.52
C ILE A 307 18.58 11.69 -19.58
N GLY A 308 19.28 12.82 -19.42
CA GLY A 308 20.33 13.25 -20.34
C GLY A 308 21.52 13.88 -19.61
N PRO A 309 22.76 13.60 -20.03
CA PRO A 309 23.96 14.16 -19.40
C PRO A 309 24.22 15.58 -19.90
N ALA A 310 25.21 16.25 -19.30
CA ALA A 310 25.73 17.49 -19.86
C ALA A 310 26.52 17.21 -21.15
N ILE A 311 26.50 18.18 -22.07
CA ILE A 311 27.22 18.15 -23.34
C ILE A 311 28.13 19.36 -23.41
N ASN A 312 29.41 19.11 -23.72
CA ASN A 312 30.38 20.16 -24.03
C ASN A 312 31.14 19.76 -25.30
N LYS A 313 31.17 20.64 -26.31
CA LYS A 313 31.76 20.38 -27.63
C LYS A 313 31.23 19.10 -28.27
N GLY A 314 29.93 18.84 -28.15
CA GLY A 314 29.28 17.62 -28.63
C GLY A 314 29.60 16.33 -27.87
N ILE A 315 30.40 16.38 -26.80
CA ILE A 315 30.80 15.20 -26.00
C ILE A 315 30.08 15.20 -24.66
N LYS A 316 29.65 14.01 -24.19
CA LYS A 316 29.07 13.83 -22.85
C LYS A 316 30.13 14.02 -21.78
N VAL A 317 29.86 14.87 -20.80
CA VAL A 317 30.82 15.23 -19.74
C VAL A 317 30.21 15.10 -18.35
N ASP A 318 31.06 15.02 -17.34
CA ASP A 318 30.64 15.08 -15.94
C ASP A 318 30.34 16.54 -15.57
N TYR A 319 29.26 16.74 -14.81
CA TYR A 319 28.70 18.06 -14.51
C TYR A 319 28.59 18.28 -13.00
N LEU A 320 29.17 19.37 -12.51
CA LEU A 320 29.02 19.83 -11.13
C LEU A 320 27.76 20.68 -11.01
N VAL A 321 26.84 20.18 -10.19
CA VAL A 321 25.68 20.92 -9.74
C VAL A 321 26.05 21.64 -8.44
N ASP A 322 25.97 22.97 -8.46
CA ASP A 322 26.08 23.82 -7.28
C ASP A 322 24.84 24.73 -7.22
N VAL A 323 23.97 24.48 -6.25
CA VAL A 323 22.70 25.20 -6.10
C VAL A 323 22.50 25.60 -4.65
N GLN A 324 22.07 26.85 -4.46
CA GLN A 324 21.50 27.32 -3.21
C GLN A 324 19.98 27.38 -3.36
N MET A 325 19.26 26.74 -2.44
CA MET A 325 17.81 26.82 -2.38
C MET A 325 17.35 27.43 -1.05
N SER A 326 16.24 28.16 -1.11
CA SER A 326 15.52 28.63 0.06
C SER A 326 14.25 27.80 0.23
N ILE A 327 14.03 27.29 1.43
CA ILE A 327 12.85 26.52 1.81
C ILE A 327 11.70 27.53 1.99
N SER A 328 10.81 27.60 1.00
CA SER A 328 9.55 28.31 1.10
C SER A 328 8.59 27.48 1.95
N ASN A 329 7.74 28.11 2.78
CA ASN A 329 6.60 27.39 3.35
C ASN A 329 5.72 26.91 2.19
N VAL A 330 5.51 25.60 2.08
CA VAL A 330 4.37 25.07 1.33
C VAL A 330 3.17 25.29 2.28
N ASN A 331 2.42 26.36 2.04
CA ASN A 331 1.18 26.61 2.79
C ASN A 331 0.15 25.52 2.53
#